data_AF-A0AAD8HNH8-F1
#
_entry.id   AF-A0AAD8HNH8-F1
#
_cell.length_a   1.000
_cell.length_b   1.000
_cell.length_c   1.000
_cell.angle_alpha   90.00
_cell.angle_beta   90.00
_cell.angle_gamma   90.00
#
_symmetry.space_group_name_H-M   'P 1'
#
loop_
_entity.id
_entity.type
_entity.pdbx_description
1 polymer ?
#
loop_
_entity_poly.entity_id
_entity_poly.type
_entity_poly.pdbx_seq_one_letter_code
_entity_poly.pdbx_strand_id
1 'polypeptide(L)'
;MCRNIPLKVWNFPALLSLELDYVDFPTNMSDIFPTLVNLQNLTVYFTRSSMEQHHAISCPRLLNLNIRIHRSNSFYGNTKVLAPKLCNFTCLVILSVTFEVPELENVKIMLHGLGNVKNLTLGLDSMKALSVISDLASSSPFYELKYVKLPHGNNESSLSSALRSYLIGGSPRATIVTTVPQSNMIPRTVAVSVTSQDAVLQEPLAGPTKELCDSQYIHQTLNVGTVSMDVQEEHVVEDSIVDADRVRPIDSSESGIQCKLGVCRLNYIEHLCFSNPLIPELHAIDCRISKDKSKLQELQAHLQDLHARVDDAQTKLQDLQTLRAEKLTEIEKAFGTIGTCVEDHKQLTNDRQTI
;
A
#
# COMPACT_ATOMS: atom_id res chain seq x y z
N MET A 1 4.30 38.82 -7.92
CA MET A 1 5.53 38.29 -8.52
C MET A 1 6.19 37.44 -7.44
N CYS A 2 6.22 36.13 -7.62
CA CYS A 2 6.96 35.25 -6.71
C CYS A 2 8.46 35.48 -6.93
N ARG A 3 9.23 35.47 -5.84
CA ARG A 3 10.69 35.58 -5.90
C ARG A 3 11.26 34.17 -5.76
N ASN A 4 12.01 33.72 -6.77
CA ASN A 4 12.74 32.46 -6.68
C ASN A 4 13.88 32.61 -5.66
N ILE A 5 14.04 31.63 -4.77
CA ILE A 5 15.20 31.56 -3.89
C ILE A 5 16.47 31.38 -4.73
N PRO A 6 17.56 32.10 -4.41
CA PRO A 6 18.86 31.77 -4.97
C PRO A 6 19.25 30.35 -4.59
N LEU A 7 19.55 29.50 -5.59
CA LEU A 7 20.06 28.12 -5.42
C LEU A 7 21.48 28.05 -4.83
N LYS A 8 21.95 29.12 -4.19
CA LYS A 8 23.25 29.13 -3.51
C LYS A 8 23.12 28.43 -2.17
N VAL A 9 24.22 27.86 -1.68
CA VAL A 9 24.29 27.28 -0.33
C VAL A 9 24.11 28.39 0.70
N TRP A 10 23.14 28.24 1.60
CA TRP A 10 22.86 29.22 2.65
C TRP A 10 23.74 28.97 3.86
N ASN A 11 24.88 29.65 3.95
CA ASN A 11 25.77 29.55 5.11
C ASN A 11 25.67 30.81 5.97
N PHE A 12 24.71 30.82 6.90
CA PHE A 12 24.50 31.92 7.83
C PHE A 12 24.60 31.42 9.27
N PRO A 13 25.82 31.20 9.81
CA PRO A 13 25.99 30.55 11.11
C PRO A 13 25.47 31.38 12.28
N ALA A 14 25.32 32.70 12.12
CA ALA A 14 24.75 33.58 13.14
C ALA A 14 23.21 33.74 13.02
N LEU A 15 22.57 33.12 12.02
CA LEU A 15 21.14 33.30 11.77
C LEU A 15 20.32 32.50 12.77
N LEU A 16 19.58 33.21 13.62
CA LEU A 16 18.71 32.61 14.65
C LEU A 16 17.23 32.60 14.25
N SER A 17 16.82 33.50 13.37
CA SER A 17 15.44 33.65 12.91
C SER A 17 15.39 33.91 11.41
N LEU A 18 14.43 33.28 10.73
CA LEU A 18 14.25 33.39 9.30
C LEU A 18 12.75 33.42 8.97
N GLU A 19 12.34 34.41 8.20
CA GLU A 19 11.00 34.53 7.65
C GLU A 19 11.07 34.58 6.13
N LEU A 20 10.40 33.63 5.48
CA LEU A 20 10.36 33.49 4.03
C LEU A 20 8.94 33.77 3.54
N ASP A 21 8.71 35.01 3.12
CA ASP A 21 7.40 35.49 2.65
C ASP A 21 7.31 35.59 1.11
N TYR A 22 6.24 35.04 0.53
CA TYR A 22 5.99 34.94 -0.92
C TYR A 22 7.14 34.38 -1.75
N VAL A 23 7.75 33.31 -1.24
CA VAL A 23 8.93 32.71 -1.85
C VAL A 23 8.54 31.44 -2.60
N ASP A 24 8.94 31.33 -3.87
CA ASP A 24 8.84 30.07 -4.60
C ASP A 24 10.03 29.20 -4.23
N PHE A 25 9.73 28.10 -3.56
CA PHE A 25 10.72 27.11 -3.16
C PHE A 25 11.12 26.23 -4.34
N PRO A 26 12.41 25.91 -4.48
CA PRO A 26 12.85 24.96 -5.49
C PRO A 26 12.37 23.55 -5.17
N THR A 27 12.23 22.71 -6.21
CA THR A 27 11.78 21.30 -6.09
C THR A 27 12.60 20.47 -5.12
N ASN A 28 13.87 20.82 -4.93
CA ASN A 28 14.70 20.22 -3.92
C ASN A 28 15.19 21.26 -2.89
N MET A 29 14.62 21.19 -1.69
CA MET A 29 14.99 22.00 -0.54
C MET A 29 15.91 21.28 0.45
N SER A 30 16.28 20.02 0.16
CA SER A 30 17.05 19.19 1.10
C SER A 30 18.35 19.85 1.55
N ASP A 31 18.92 20.73 0.73
CA ASP A 31 20.27 21.25 0.94
C ASP A 31 20.28 22.63 1.61
N ILE A 32 19.12 23.31 1.69
CA ILE A 32 19.05 24.70 2.18
C ILE A 32 18.90 24.75 3.69
N PHE A 33 17.94 24.00 4.25
CA PHE A 33 17.65 24.08 5.67
C PHE A 33 18.74 23.45 6.57
N PRO A 34 19.37 22.31 6.22
CA PRO A 34 20.40 21.72 7.07
C PRO A 34 21.60 22.64 7.33
N THR A 35 21.91 23.55 6.39
CA THR A 35 23.04 24.47 6.53
C THR A 35 22.76 25.61 7.50
N LEU A 36 21.49 25.82 7.88
CA LEU A 36 21.06 26.80 8.88
C LEU A 36 21.15 26.22 10.31
N VAL A 37 22.35 25.76 10.68
CA VAL A 37 22.60 24.95 11.89
C VAL A 37 22.20 25.61 13.22
N ASN A 38 22.15 26.94 13.27
CA ASN A 38 21.80 27.71 14.47
C ASN A 38 20.40 28.32 14.42
N LEU A 39 19.63 28.04 13.36
CA LEU A 39 18.28 28.58 13.22
C LEU A 39 17.36 28.02 14.30
N GLN A 40 16.72 28.92 15.03
CA GLN A 40 15.79 28.60 16.11
C GLN A 40 14.34 28.91 15.74
N ASN A 41 14.11 29.92 14.90
CA ASN A 41 12.78 30.37 14.51
C ASN A 41 12.67 30.37 12.99
N LEU A 42 11.68 29.65 12.45
CA LEU A 42 11.41 29.59 11.02
C LEU A 42 9.95 29.88 10.75
N THR A 43 9.68 30.93 9.98
CA THR A 43 8.36 31.20 9.42
C THR A 43 8.44 31.05 7.90
N VAL A 44 7.60 30.17 7.34
CA VAL A 44 7.55 29.91 5.90
C VAL A 44 6.14 30.18 5.39
N TYR A 45 6.04 31.04 4.37
CA TYR A 45 4.82 31.26 3.61
C TYR A 45 4.93 30.53 2.28
N PHE A 46 4.22 29.41 2.16
CA PHE A 46 4.19 28.67 0.91
C PHE A 46 3.25 29.35 -0.09
N THR A 47 3.73 29.44 -1.33
CA THR A 47 2.95 29.78 -2.50
C THR A 47 2.28 28.53 -3.06
N ARG A 48 1.26 28.71 -3.90
CA ARG A 48 0.57 27.59 -4.57
C ARG A 48 1.52 26.66 -5.33
N SER A 49 2.46 27.23 -6.08
CA SER A 49 3.45 26.51 -6.91
C SER A 49 4.38 25.63 -6.07
N SER A 50 4.79 26.12 -4.90
CA SER A 50 5.69 25.35 -4.04
C SER A 50 5.02 24.09 -3.47
N MET A 51 3.73 24.12 -3.17
CA MET A 51 3.05 23.08 -2.39
C MET A 51 2.69 21.79 -3.13
N GLU A 52 2.81 21.75 -4.45
CA GLU A 52 2.68 20.50 -5.22
C GLU A 52 3.91 19.57 -5.07
N GLN A 53 4.91 20.01 -4.29
CA GLN A 53 6.18 19.32 -4.12
C GLN A 53 6.35 18.79 -2.69
N HIS A 54 7.16 17.76 -2.55
CA HIS A 54 7.56 17.23 -1.24
C HIS A 54 8.65 18.13 -0.64
N HIS A 55 8.34 18.78 0.49
CA HIS A 55 9.30 19.63 1.19
C HIS A 55 9.96 18.88 2.32
N ALA A 56 11.26 19.12 2.52
CA ALA A 56 11.98 18.67 3.70
C ALA A 56 12.56 19.88 4.43
N ILE A 57 12.09 20.13 5.65
CA ILE A 57 12.64 21.17 6.54
C ILE A 57 13.50 20.46 7.57
N SER A 58 14.82 20.57 7.43
CA SER A 58 15.76 19.97 8.38
C SER A 58 16.60 21.03 9.06
N CYS A 59 16.36 21.25 10.35
CA CYS A 59 17.06 22.28 11.13
C CYS A 59 17.36 21.72 12.54
N PRO A 60 18.63 21.43 12.87
CA PRO A 60 18.98 20.67 14.08
C PRO A 60 18.67 21.42 15.40
N ARG A 61 18.56 22.75 15.35
CA ARG A 61 18.32 23.62 16.52
C ARG A 61 16.99 24.38 16.45
N LEU A 62 16.11 24.03 15.52
CA LEU A 62 14.85 24.72 15.34
C LEU A 62 13.94 24.47 16.54
N LEU A 63 13.49 25.57 17.17
CA LEU A 63 12.61 25.56 18.33
C LEU A 63 11.17 25.92 17.95
N ASN A 64 11.01 26.83 16.99
CA ASN A 64 9.74 27.39 16.58
C ASN A 64 9.58 27.29 15.05
N LEU A 65 8.54 26.59 14.59
CA LEU A 65 8.19 26.47 13.18
C LEU A 65 6.76 26.99 12.94
N ASN A 66 6.65 27.98 12.06
CA ASN A 66 5.37 28.55 11.63
C ASN A 66 5.21 28.38 10.12
N ILE A 67 4.32 27.47 9.71
CA ILE A 67 3.98 27.25 8.31
C ILE A 67 2.66 27.96 8.00
N ARG A 68 2.72 28.85 7.01
CA ARG A 68 1.60 29.65 6.52
C ARG A 68 1.43 29.43 5.04
N ILE A 69 0.20 29.60 4.55
CA ILE A 69 -0.09 29.56 3.12
C ILE A 69 -0.92 30.77 2.75
N HIS A 70 -0.59 31.34 1.61
CA HIS A 70 -1.31 32.49 1.09
C HIS A 70 -2.47 32.03 0.19
N ARG A 71 -3.70 32.13 0.70
CA ARG A 71 -5.03 31.84 0.07
C ARG A 71 -5.52 30.39 0.14
N SER A 72 -6.82 30.26 0.38
CA SER A 72 -7.59 29.07 0.76
C SER A 72 -8.18 28.30 -0.42
N ASN A 73 -7.35 27.68 -1.25
CA ASN A 73 -7.83 26.62 -2.14
C ASN A 73 -7.36 25.27 -1.58
N SER A 74 -8.05 24.18 -1.90
CA SER A 74 -7.65 22.83 -1.47
C SER A 74 -6.27 22.49 -2.05
N PHE A 75 -5.30 22.14 -1.20
CA PHE A 75 -3.94 21.79 -1.61
C PHE A 75 -3.54 20.42 -1.05
N TYR A 76 -2.67 19.73 -1.79
CA TYR A 76 -2.10 18.44 -1.44
C TYR A 76 -0.58 18.57 -1.54
N GLY A 77 0.10 18.61 -0.39
CA GLY A 77 1.54 18.71 -0.29
C GLY A 77 2.00 18.07 1.01
N ASN A 78 3.07 17.28 0.95
CA ASN A 78 3.64 16.65 2.14
C ASN A 78 4.91 17.42 2.52
N THR A 79 4.97 17.86 3.77
CA THR A 79 6.17 18.49 4.33
C THR A 79 6.74 17.59 5.41
N LYS A 80 7.95 17.09 5.21
CA LYS A 80 8.71 16.36 6.20
C LYS A 80 9.50 17.35 7.06
N VAL A 81 9.41 17.25 8.38
CA VAL A 81 10.14 18.11 9.32
C VAL A 81 11.09 17.27 10.17
N LEU A 82 12.38 17.59 10.05
CA LEU A 82 13.52 16.97 10.74
C LEU A 82 14.15 18.00 11.69
N ALA A 83 13.57 18.18 12.87
CA ALA A 83 13.95 19.25 13.79
C ALA A 83 13.94 18.79 15.25
N PRO A 84 14.96 18.03 15.73
CA PRO A 84 14.95 17.29 17.00
C PRO A 84 14.64 18.12 18.25
N LYS A 85 14.78 19.45 18.18
CA LYS A 85 14.54 20.40 19.27
C LYS A 85 13.26 21.22 19.09
N LEU A 86 12.38 20.84 18.15
CA LEU A 86 11.18 21.61 17.84
C LEU A 86 10.21 21.53 19.01
N CYS A 87 9.96 22.67 19.65
CA CYS A 87 9.04 22.77 20.79
C CYS A 87 7.66 23.28 20.33
N ASN A 88 7.65 24.28 19.44
CA ASN A 88 6.44 24.97 19.02
C ASN A 88 6.22 24.82 17.51
N PHE A 89 5.09 24.21 17.15
CA PHE A 89 4.66 24.09 15.77
C PHE A 89 3.32 24.77 15.57
N THR A 90 3.27 25.71 14.63
CA THR A 90 2.04 26.34 14.15
C THR A 90 1.89 26.09 12.67
N CYS A 91 0.77 25.50 12.26
CA CYS A 91 0.40 25.39 10.86
C CYS A 91 -0.96 26.04 10.64
N LEU A 92 -1.01 26.94 9.67
CA LEU A 92 -2.22 27.68 9.30
C LEU A 92 -3.00 27.06 8.15
N VAL A 93 -2.79 25.76 7.84
CA VAL A 93 -3.52 25.00 6.79
C VAL A 93 -3.55 23.49 7.12
N ILE A 94 -4.44 22.74 6.43
CA ILE A 94 -4.36 21.27 6.29
C ILE A 94 -3.16 20.93 5.38
N LEU A 95 -2.04 20.60 6.00
CA LEU A 95 -0.89 19.99 5.34
C LEU A 95 -0.68 18.61 5.97
N SER A 96 -0.28 17.65 5.15
CA SER A 96 0.33 16.42 5.66
C SER A 96 1.74 16.77 6.12
N VAL A 97 1.95 16.80 7.43
CA VAL A 97 3.23 17.13 8.04
C VAL A 97 3.72 15.95 8.84
N THR A 98 4.75 15.28 8.34
CA THR A 98 5.38 14.17 9.03
C THR A 98 6.56 14.68 9.84
N PHE A 99 6.56 14.37 11.13
CA PHE A 99 7.61 14.75 12.07
C PHE A 99 8.49 13.55 12.40
N GLU A 100 9.80 13.70 12.30
CA GLU A 100 10.77 12.76 12.91
C GLU A 100 11.36 13.41 14.17
N VAL A 101 10.49 13.71 15.13
CA VAL A 101 10.88 14.22 16.44
C VAL A 101 10.18 13.47 17.55
N PRO A 102 10.87 13.22 18.68
CA PRO A 102 10.35 12.36 19.73
C PRO A 102 9.16 12.98 20.48
N GLU A 103 9.13 14.31 20.69
CA GLU A 103 8.09 14.96 21.52
C GLU A 103 7.87 16.42 21.06
N LEU A 104 6.62 16.79 20.73
CA LEU A 104 6.21 18.17 20.47
C LEU A 104 5.47 18.72 21.70
N GLU A 105 5.90 19.86 22.23
CA GLU A 105 5.32 20.47 23.43
C GLU A 105 4.00 21.17 23.11
N ASN A 106 3.98 21.99 22.05
CA ASN A 106 2.81 22.75 21.63
C ASN A 106 2.53 22.57 20.14
N VAL A 107 1.42 21.89 19.82
CA VAL A 107 0.94 21.72 18.46
C VAL A 107 -0.33 22.53 18.26
N LYS A 108 -0.22 23.63 17.50
CA LYS A 108 -1.37 24.47 17.13
C LYS A 108 -1.66 24.32 15.64
N ILE A 109 -2.61 23.45 15.31
CA ILE A 109 -3.12 23.30 13.94
C ILE A 109 -4.33 24.22 13.80
N MET A 110 -4.18 25.28 13.01
CA MET A 110 -5.28 26.18 12.69
C MET A 110 -5.80 25.86 11.30
N LEU A 111 -7.03 25.35 11.23
CA LEU A 111 -7.70 24.97 9.98
C LEU A 111 -8.28 26.19 9.23
N HIS A 112 -7.48 27.25 9.05
CA HIS A 112 -7.90 28.40 8.27
C HIS A 112 -7.92 28.02 6.78
N GLY A 113 -9.12 28.02 6.19
CA GLY A 113 -9.34 27.63 4.79
C GLY A 113 -10.40 26.55 4.59
N LEU A 114 -10.80 25.86 5.66
CA LEU A 114 -11.96 24.98 5.64
C LEU A 114 -13.31 25.72 5.58
N GLY A 115 -13.26 27.04 5.68
CA GLY A 115 -14.41 27.92 5.59
C GLY A 115 -15.35 27.65 4.42
N ASN A 116 -14.80 27.41 3.23
CA ASN A 116 -15.56 27.16 2.00
C ASN A 116 -15.96 25.68 1.82
N VAL A 117 -15.61 24.79 2.77
CA VAL A 117 -15.93 23.37 2.64
C VAL A 117 -17.43 23.17 2.82
N LYS A 118 -18.07 22.65 1.77
CA LYS A 118 -19.51 22.34 1.79
C LYS A 118 -19.81 21.00 2.46
N ASN A 119 -18.90 20.03 2.35
CA ASN A 119 -19.07 18.68 2.88
C ASN A 119 -17.80 18.25 3.63
N LEU A 120 -17.91 18.02 4.93
CA LEU A 120 -16.83 17.48 5.76
C LEU A 120 -17.16 16.03 6.09
N THR A 121 -16.23 15.10 5.87
CA THR A 121 -16.38 13.70 6.29
C THR A 121 -15.32 13.38 7.32
N LEU A 122 -15.73 12.86 8.47
CA LEU A 122 -14.83 12.52 9.57
C LEU A 122 -14.72 11.00 9.72
N GLY A 123 -13.50 10.51 9.89
CA GLY A 123 -13.24 9.15 10.35
C GLY A 123 -13.37 9.03 11.86
N LEU A 124 -13.46 7.80 12.37
CA LEU A 124 -13.53 7.52 13.81
C LEU A 124 -12.34 8.10 14.56
N ASP A 125 -11.15 7.97 13.99
CA ASP A 125 -9.93 8.45 14.64
C ASP A 125 -9.82 9.97 14.58
N SER A 126 -10.22 10.61 13.47
CA SER A 126 -10.33 12.08 13.39
C SER A 126 -11.28 12.64 14.46
N MET A 127 -12.42 11.98 14.68
CA MET A 127 -13.35 12.34 15.76
C MET A 127 -12.70 12.21 17.14
N LYS A 128 -12.01 11.10 17.41
CA LYS A 128 -11.30 10.89 18.67
C LYS A 128 -10.24 11.96 18.90
N ALA A 129 -9.42 12.27 17.90
CA ALA A 129 -8.42 13.32 17.99
C ALA A 129 -9.06 14.69 18.28
N LEU A 130 -10.11 15.07 17.53
CA LEU A 130 -10.82 16.33 17.76
C LEU A 130 -11.46 16.40 19.16
N SER A 131 -11.96 15.27 19.68
CA SER A 131 -12.57 15.23 21.03
C SER A 131 -11.56 15.40 22.17
N VAL A 132 -10.28 15.07 21.94
CA VAL A 132 -9.20 15.18 22.94
C VAL A 132 -8.62 16.59 22.99
N ILE A 133 -8.80 17.39 21.93
CA ILE A 133 -8.36 18.78 21.91
C ILE A 133 -9.32 19.58 22.81
N SER A 134 -8.96 19.70 24.08
CA SER A 134 -9.73 20.45 25.10
C SER A 134 -9.89 21.93 24.74
N ASP A 135 -8.94 22.48 23.98
CA ASP A 135 -8.88 23.87 23.54
C ASP A 135 -9.30 24.04 22.08
N LEU A 136 -10.35 23.34 21.64
CA LEU A 136 -10.98 23.66 20.37
C LEU A 136 -11.33 25.15 20.38
N ALA A 137 -10.85 25.88 19.37
CA ALA A 137 -11.08 27.31 19.27
C ALA A 137 -12.58 27.62 19.44
N SER A 138 -12.88 28.69 20.18
CA SER A 138 -14.27 29.10 20.47
C SER A 138 -15.08 29.40 19.21
N SER A 139 -14.40 29.69 18.10
CA SER A 139 -15.01 29.86 16.78
C SER A 139 -14.70 28.70 15.85
N SER A 140 -15.78 28.13 15.30
CA SER A 140 -15.74 27.15 14.23
C SER A 140 -15.12 27.74 12.95
N PRO A 141 -14.17 27.05 12.28
CA PRO A 141 -13.55 27.54 11.06
C PRO A 141 -14.39 27.33 9.79
N PHE A 142 -15.57 26.69 9.89
CA PHE A 142 -16.40 26.28 8.76
C PHE A 142 -17.59 27.22 8.59
N TYR A 143 -17.64 28.04 7.53
CA TYR A 143 -18.72 29.03 7.32
C TYR A 143 -19.64 28.76 6.11
N GLU A 144 -19.27 27.87 5.19
CA GLU A 144 -20.11 27.39 4.08
C GLU A 144 -20.51 25.90 4.20
N LEU A 145 -20.35 25.31 5.36
CA LEU A 145 -20.60 23.89 5.58
C LEU A 145 -22.09 23.57 5.45
N LYS A 146 -22.40 22.54 4.67
CA LYS A 146 -23.75 22.00 4.50
C LYS A 146 -23.91 20.68 5.23
N TYR A 147 -22.92 19.81 5.13
CA TYR A 147 -23.00 18.47 5.73
C TYR A 147 -21.70 18.10 6.46
N VAL A 148 -21.84 17.57 7.67
CA VAL A 148 -20.78 16.85 8.38
C VAL A 148 -21.16 15.38 8.41
N LYS A 149 -20.44 14.53 7.69
CA LYS A 149 -20.65 13.09 7.71
C LYS A 149 -19.85 12.45 8.84
N LEU A 150 -20.55 11.83 9.78
CA LEU A 150 -19.96 11.05 10.86
C LEU A 150 -19.66 9.61 10.41
N PRO A 151 -18.69 8.93 11.04
CA PRO A 151 -18.45 7.51 10.80
C PRO A 151 -19.65 6.66 11.22
N HIS A 152 -19.78 5.49 10.61
CA HIS A 152 -20.89 4.58 10.89
C HIS A 152 -20.91 4.17 12.37
N GLY A 153 -22.08 4.22 13.01
CA GLY A 153 -22.24 3.97 14.45
C GLY A 153 -22.13 5.21 15.33
N ASN A 154 -21.61 6.32 14.83
CA ASN A 154 -21.59 7.59 15.56
C ASN A 154 -22.83 8.41 15.23
N ASN A 155 -23.54 8.86 16.27
CA ASN A 155 -24.67 9.78 16.15
C ASN A 155 -24.25 11.18 16.59
N GLU A 156 -25.03 12.20 16.20
CA GLU A 156 -24.76 13.59 16.61
C GLU A 156 -24.71 13.75 18.14
N SER A 157 -25.53 12.99 18.88
CA SER A 157 -25.53 12.99 20.34
C SER A 157 -24.25 12.44 20.97
N SER A 158 -23.42 11.72 20.22
CA SER A 158 -22.09 11.26 20.69
C SER A 158 -21.04 12.37 20.69
N LEU A 159 -21.32 13.51 20.07
CA LEU A 159 -20.42 14.65 20.05
C LEU A 159 -20.57 15.47 21.34
N SER A 160 -19.43 15.86 21.92
CA SER A 160 -19.44 16.87 22.98
C SER A 160 -20.00 18.19 22.43
N SER A 161 -20.60 19.00 23.30
CA SER A 161 -21.12 20.33 22.93
C SER A 161 -20.03 21.21 22.32
N ALA A 162 -18.81 21.15 22.87
CA ALA A 162 -17.65 21.87 22.34
C ALA A 162 -17.28 21.42 20.92
N LEU A 163 -17.17 20.11 20.68
CA LEU A 163 -16.86 19.57 19.35
C LEU A 163 -17.95 19.89 18.34
N ARG A 164 -19.22 19.76 18.74
CA ARG A 164 -20.36 20.13 17.90
C ARG A 164 -20.30 21.62 17.53
N SER A 165 -20.10 22.49 18.52
CA SER A 165 -19.97 23.94 18.29
C SER A 165 -18.79 24.25 17.39
N TYR A 166 -17.67 23.53 17.52
CA TYR A 166 -16.52 23.68 16.63
C TYR A 166 -16.79 23.24 15.19
N LEU A 167 -17.50 22.12 14.98
CA LEU A 167 -17.75 21.58 13.64
C LEU A 167 -18.78 22.39 12.85
N ILE A 168 -19.86 22.83 13.50
CA ILE A 168 -20.99 23.48 12.81
C ILE A 168 -21.26 24.93 13.26
N GLY A 169 -20.60 25.43 14.30
CA GLY A 169 -20.91 26.75 14.88
C GLY A 169 -20.67 27.93 13.94
N GLY A 170 -19.85 27.77 12.91
CA GLY A 170 -19.59 28.79 11.90
C GLY A 170 -20.58 28.74 10.73
N SER A 171 -21.31 27.63 10.59
CA SER A 171 -22.28 27.36 9.53
C SER A 171 -23.61 26.94 10.14
N PRO A 172 -24.48 27.88 10.54
CA PRO A 172 -25.76 27.57 11.21
C PRO A 172 -26.71 26.67 10.41
N ARG A 173 -26.47 26.53 9.10
CA ARG A 173 -27.26 25.68 8.19
C ARG A 173 -26.65 24.29 7.97
N ALA A 174 -25.46 24.03 8.51
CA ALA A 174 -24.81 22.73 8.40
C ALA A 174 -25.61 21.68 9.19
N THR A 175 -25.74 20.49 8.63
CA THR A 175 -26.40 19.35 9.29
C THR A 175 -25.40 18.21 9.46
N ILE A 176 -25.42 17.57 10.62
CA ILE A 176 -24.63 16.38 10.89
C ILE A 176 -25.42 15.17 10.41
N VAL A 177 -24.82 14.37 9.53
CA VAL A 177 -25.47 13.23 8.88
C VAL A 177 -24.65 11.96 9.06
N THR A 178 -25.32 10.82 9.22
CA THR A 178 -24.67 9.49 9.19
C THR A 178 -24.63 8.93 7.77
N THR A 179 -25.58 9.34 6.93
CA THR A 179 -25.65 9.04 5.50
C THR A 179 -25.87 10.34 4.72
N VAL A 180 -25.07 10.58 3.67
CA VAL A 180 -25.25 11.79 2.85
C VAL A 180 -26.54 11.62 2.03
N PRO A 181 -27.52 12.55 2.12
CA PRO A 181 -28.72 12.48 1.32
C PRO A 181 -28.34 12.43 -0.17
N GLN A 182 -28.78 11.40 -0.89
CA GLN A 182 -28.47 11.21 -2.31
C GLN A 182 -29.18 12.22 -3.24
N SER A 183 -29.76 13.30 -2.71
CA SER A 183 -30.79 14.10 -3.40
C SER A 183 -30.32 14.88 -4.64
N ASN A 184 -29.03 14.82 -5.00
CA ASN A 184 -28.48 15.49 -6.19
C ASN A 184 -27.66 14.56 -7.11
N MET A 185 -27.68 13.23 -6.92
CA MET A 185 -27.14 12.35 -7.94
C MET A 185 -28.15 12.25 -9.08
N ILE A 186 -27.86 12.94 -10.19
CA ILE A 186 -28.54 12.75 -11.47
C ILE A 186 -28.64 11.24 -11.73
N PRO A 187 -29.84 10.68 -11.97
CA PRO A 187 -30.00 9.26 -12.20
C PRO A 187 -29.06 8.81 -13.32
N ARG A 188 -28.12 7.91 -13.02
CA ARG A 188 -27.37 7.21 -14.06
C ARG A 188 -28.37 6.37 -14.83
N THR A 189 -28.68 6.78 -16.05
CA THR A 189 -29.45 6.00 -17.02
C THR A 189 -28.85 4.60 -17.11
N VAL A 190 -29.64 3.60 -16.74
CA VAL A 190 -29.27 2.18 -16.85
C VAL A 190 -28.99 1.89 -18.33
N ALA A 191 -27.77 1.47 -18.64
CA ALA A 191 -27.42 1.03 -19.98
C ALA A 191 -28.22 -0.24 -20.30
N VAL A 192 -29.20 -0.11 -21.19
CA VAL A 192 -29.93 -1.23 -21.77
C VAL A 192 -28.95 -2.05 -22.59
N SER A 193 -28.66 -3.26 -22.13
CA SER A 193 -27.89 -4.25 -22.89
C SER A 193 -28.74 -4.70 -24.08
N VAL A 194 -28.38 -4.26 -25.28
CA VAL A 194 -28.98 -4.75 -26.52
C VAL A 194 -28.35 -6.10 -26.83
N THR A 195 -29.14 -7.16 -26.73
CA THR A 195 -28.86 -8.49 -27.28
C THR A 195 -28.81 -8.41 -28.81
N SER A 196 -27.66 -8.70 -29.40
CA SER A 196 -27.54 -9.00 -30.84
C SER A 196 -27.55 -10.53 -31.04
N GLN A 197 -28.64 -11.03 -31.62
CA GLN A 197 -28.70 -12.32 -32.31
C GLN A 197 -28.24 -12.14 -33.76
N ASP A 198 -27.72 -13.25 -34.31
CA ASP A 198 -27.51 -13.59 -35.72
C ASP A 198 -26.33 -12.97 -36.48
N ALA A 199 -25.33 -13.81 -36.76
CA ALA A 199 -24.85 -14.06 -38.13
C ALA A 199 -23.92 -15.28 -38.24
N VAL A 200 -24.41 -16.30 -38.95
CA VAL A 200 -23.76 -17.01 -40.08
C VAL A 200 -22.41 -17.71 -39.88
N LEU A 201 -22.47 -19.04 -40.00
CA LEU A 201 -21.39 -19.99 -40.28
C LEU A 201 -20.51 -19.58 -41.48
N GLN A 202 -19.19 -19.57 -41.29
CA GLN A 202 -18.22 -19.80 -42.35
C GLN A 202 -17.15 -20.82 -41.95
N GLU A 203 -16.81 -21.63 -42.93
CA GLU A 203 -15.93 -22.79 -42.98
C GLU A 203 -14.44 -22.40 -42.96
N PRO A 204 -13.51 -23.24 -42.45
CA PRO A 204 -12.12 -22.84 -42.23
C PRO A 204 -11.22 -23.10 -43.44
N LEU A 205 -10.53 -22.05 -43.92
CA LEU A 205 -9.49 -22.12 -44.95
C LEU A 205 -8.08 -22.06 -44.32
N ALA A 206 -7.31 -23.12 -44.59
CA ALA A 206 -5.86 -23.21 -44.76
C ALA A 206 -4.94 -22.32 -43.89
N GLY A 207 -4.19 -22.97 -43.00
CA GLY A 207 -3.10 -22.33 -42.23
C GLY A 207 -1.83 -22.05 -43.05
N PRO A 208 -0.95 -21.18 -42.53
CA PRO A 208 0.43 -21.13 -42.97
C PRO A 208 1.37 -21.75 -41.91
N THR A 209 2.14 -22.73 -42.38
CA THR A 209 3.32 -23.30 -41.77
C THR A 209 4.33 -22.18 -41.43
N LYS A 210 4.76 -22.09 -40.16
CA LYS A 210 5.99 -21.39 -39.79
C LYS A 210 6.80 -22.20 -38.79
N GLU A 211 8.08 -22.26 -39.12
CA GLU A 211 9.16 -23.04 -38.55
C GLU A 211 9.42 -22.75 -37.07
N LEU A 212 9.80 -23.83 -36.38
CA LEU A 212 10.38 -23.85 -35.05
C LEU A 212 11.78 -23.22 -35.08
N CYS A 213 12.03 -22.26 -34.20
CA CYS A 213 13.38 -21.93 -33.73
C CYS A 213 13.48 -22.32 -32.26
N ASP A 214 14.44 -23.19 -31.98
CA ASP A 214 14.80 -23.70 -30.67
C ASP A 214 15.17 -22.57 -29.70
N SER A 215 14.52 -22.53 -28.53
CA SER A 215 15.06 -21.84 -27.36
C SER A 215 15.10 -22.81 -26.18
N GLN A 216 16.31 -23.22 -25.83
CA GLN A 216 16.60 -24.03 -24.65
C GLN A 216 16.29 -23.24 -23.38
N TYR A 217 15.22 -23.63 -22.68
CA TYR A 217 14.95 -23.20 -21.31
C TYR A 217 15.70 -24.11 -20.34
N ILE A 218 16.70 -23.55 -19.66
CA ILE A 218 17.37 -24.18 -18.52
C ILE A 218 16.46 -23.99 -17.30
N HIS A 219 15.92 -25.09 -16.78
CA HIS A 219 15.27 -25.10 -15.47
C HIS A 219 16.32 -24.89 -14.37
N GLN A 220 16.26 -23.77 -13.67
CA GLN A 220 17.03 -23.53 -12.45
C GLN A 220 16.09 -23.74 -11.25
N THR A 221 16.24 -24.90 -10.60
CA THR A 221 15.48 -25.31 -9.43
C THR A 221 15.97 -24.51 -8.21
N LEU A 222 15.19 -23.52 -7.76
CA LEU A 222 15.43 -22.80 -6.52
C LEU A 222 14.81 -23.57 -5.35
N ASN A 223 15.70 -24.14 -4.54
CA ASN A 223 15.39 -24.90 -3.33
C ASN A 223 15.09 -23.89 -2.20
N VAL A 224 13.83 -23.78 -1.78
CA VAL A 224 13.42 -22.92 -0.67
C VAL A 224 13.63 -23.68 0.64
N GLY A 225 14.76 -23.41 1.30
CA GLY A 225 15.02 -23.87 2.66
C GLY A 225 14.16 -23.09 3.66
N THR A 226 13.29 -23.81 4.36
CA THR A 226 12.56 -23.37 5.54
C THR A 226 13.53 -23.08 6.68
N VAL A 227 13.72 -21.79 7.00
CA VAL A 227 14.39 -21.37 8.24
C VAL A 227 13.31 -21.17 9.30
N SER A 228 13.27 -22.11 10.24
CA SER A 228 12.59 -21.97 11.54
C SER A 228 13.32 -20.89 12.34
N MET A 229 12.59 -19.85 12.74
CA MET A 229 13.03 -18.89 13.74
C MET A 229 12.28 -19.20 15.04
N ASP A 230 12.89 -20.05 15.86
CA ASP A 230 12.56 -20.13 17.28
C ASP A 230 13.17 -18.91 17.97
N VAL A 231 12.31 -17.99 18.42
CA VAL A 231 12.67 -16.88 19.29
C VAL A 231 12.47 -17.37 20.73
N GLN A 232 13.57 -17.63 21.44
CA GLN A 232 13.55 -17.77 22.89
C GLN A 232 13.45 -16.38 23.54
N GLU A 233 12.39 -16.15 24.31
CA GLU A 233 12.29 -15.03 25.24
C GLU A 233 13.22 -15.29 26.44
N GLU A 234 14.29 -14.50 26.53
CA GLU A 234 15.15 -14.44 27.70
C GLU A 234 14.54 -13.46 28.73
N HIS A 235 14.00 -14.03 29.81
CA HIS A 235 13.58 -13.28 30.99
C HIS A 235 14.82 -12.78 31.75
N VAL A 236 15.16 -11.50 31.60
CA VAL A 236 16.12 -10.82 32.47
C VAL A 236 15.35 -10.15 33.61
N VAL A 237 15.50 -10.72 34.80
CA VAL A 237 15.11 -10.11 36.08
C VAL A 237 16.27 -9.21 36.52
N GLU A 238 16.06 -7.90 36.51
CA GLU A 238 16.94 -6.95 37.20
C GLU A 238 16.23 -6.41 38.45
N ASP A 239 16.59 -7.00 39.58
CA ASP A 239 16.41 -6.41 40.90
C ASP A 239 17.44 -5.29 41.09
N SER A 240 16.97 -4.06 41.25
CA SER A 240 17.80 -2.94 41.69
C SER A 240 17.02 -2.12 42.72
N ILE A 241 17.26 -2.47 43.97
CA ILE A 241 16.94 -1.67 45.16
C ILE A 241 17.86 -0.44 45.16
N VAL A 242 17.30 0.74 44.94
CA VAL A 242 17.94 2.00 45.34
C VAL A 242 16.93 2.85 46.10
N ASP A 243 17.20 2.94 47.39
CA ASP A 243 16.66 3.87 48.36
C ASP A 243 17.17 5.29 48.05
N ALA A 244 16.24 6.22 47.84
CA ALA A 244 16.53 7.64 47.80
C ALA A 244 15.27 8.42 48.21
N ASP A 245 15.14 8.53 49.53
CA ASP A 245 14.24 9.44 50.21
C ASP A 245 14.52 10.92 49.83
N ARG A 246 13.46 11.73 49.85
CA ARG A 246 13.39 13.21 49.68
C ARG A 246 13.60 13.84 48.29
N VAL A 247 12.51 14.03 47.55
CA VAL A 247 12.08 15.37 47.05
C VAL A 247 10.53 15.39 47.02
N ARG A 248 9.91 16.41 47.63
CA ARG A 248 8.47 16.66 47.53
C ARG A 248 8.10 17.01 46.08
N PRO A 249 7.14 16.32 45.42
CA PRO A 249 6.55 16.81 44.19
C PRO A 249 5.49 17.84 44.52
N ILE A 250 5.63 19.03 43.93
CA ILE A 250 4.54 20.00 43.82
C ILE A 250 3.65 19.50 42.68
N ASP A 251 2.37 19.29 42.99
CA ASP A 251 1.33 18.99 42.01
C ASP A 251 1.31 20.04 40.89
N SER A 252 1.70 19.64 39.67
CA SER A 252 1.18 20.17 38.41
C SER A 252 1.95 19.59 37.23
N SER A 253 1.37 18.60 36.54
CA SER A 253 1.36 18.53 35.06
C SER A 253 0.82 17.17 34.58
N GLU A 254 -0.48 16.93 34.75
CA GLU A 254 -1.18 15.86 34.00
C GLU A 254 -1.30 16.18 32.49
N SER A 255 -0.84 17.35 32.02
CA SER A 255 -0.90 17.76 30.61
C SER A 255 0.15 17.09 29.70
N GLY A 256 1.29 16.63 30.25
CA GLY A 256 2.38 16.06 29.44
C GLY A 256 2.05 14.69 28.81
N ILE A 257 1.18 13.91 29.45
CA ILE A 257 0.80 12.57 28.98
C ILE A 257 -0.27 12.64 27.86
N GLN A 258 -1.09 13.70 27.85
CA GLN A 258 -2.12 13.90 26.81
C GLN A 258 -1.53 14.31 25.46
N CYS A 259 -0.42 15.08 25.43
CA CYS A 259 0.23 15.49 24.19
C CYS A 259 0.90 14.31 23.46
N LYS A 260 1.54 13.37 24.18
CA LYS A 260 2.11 12.14 23.59
C LYS A 260 1.04 11.27 22.92
N LEU A 261 -0.13 11.14 23.54
CA LEU A 261 -1.23 10.34 22.99
C LEU A 261 -1.88 11.02 21.76
N GLY A 262 -1.95 12.35 21.74
CA GLY A 262 -2.51 13.12 20.61
C GLY A 262 -1.67 13.02 19.32
N VAL A 263 -0.35 13.14 19.43
CA VAL A 263 0.57 13.10 18.26
C VAL A 263 0.64 11.70 17.65
N CYS A 264 0.73 10.64 18.46
CA CYS A 264 0.70 9.26 17.96
C CYS A 264 -0.63 8.92 17.26
N ARG A 265 -1.75 9.49 17.72
CA ARG A 265 -3.07 9.26 17.09
C ARG A 265 -3.28 10.06 15.81
N LEU A 266 -2.72 11.26 15.71
CA LEU A 266 -2.74 12.04 14.46
C LEU A 266 -1.93 11.36 13.36
N ASN A 267 -0.78 10.78 13.70
CA ASN A 267 0.03 9.99 12.76
C ASN A 267 -0.72 8.70 12.33
N TYR A 268 -1.47 8.07 13.24
CA TYR A 268 -2.32 6.92 12.92
C TYR A 268 -3.53 7.30 12.03
N ILE A 269 -4.17 8.46 12.25
CA ILE A 269 -5.24 8.99 11.38
C ILE A 269 -4.71 9.27 9.99
N GLU A 270 -3.51 9.83 9.88
CA GLU A 270 -2.84 10.06 8.60
C GLU A 270 -2.62 8.73 7.86
N HIS A 271 -2.04 7.73 8.54
CA HIS A 271 -1.91 6.37 8.00
C HIS A 271 -3.25 5.78 7.54
N LEU A 272 -4.32 5.94 8.30
CA LEU A 272 -5.66 5.43 7.94
C LEU A 272 -6.29 6.20 6.76
N CYS A 273 -6.08 7.51 6.67
CA CYS A 273 -6.55 8.31 5.54
C CYS A 273 -5.83 7.94 4.24
N PHE A 274 -4.53 7.64 4.30
CA PHE A 274 -3.78 7.09 3.16
C PHE A 274 -4.15 5.64 2.84
N SER A 275 -4.51 4.84 3.85
CA SER A 275 -4.88 3.43 3.67
C SER A 275 -6.31 3.23 3.18
N ASN A 276 -7.23 4.14 3.50
CA ASN A 276 -8.64 4.02 3.13
C ASN A 276 -8.93 3.86 1.63
N PRO A 277 -8.28 4.59 0.70
CA PRO A 277 -8.46 4.31 -0.74
C PRO A 277 -7.80 3.00 -1.18
N LEU A 278 -6.80 2.51 -0.44
CA LEU A 278 -6.10 1.26 -0.75
C LEU A 278 -6.89 0.02 -0.31
N ILE A 279 -7.77 0.12 0.69
CA ILE A 279 -8.56 -1.02 1.17
C ILE A 279 -9.47 -1.60 0.06
N PRO A 280 -10.26 -0.81 -0.70
CA PRO A 280 -11.02 -1.33 -1.84
C PRO A 280 -10.14 -1.93 -2.94
N GLU A 281 -8.96 -1.35 -3.19
CA GLU A 281 -8.02 -1.85 -4.19
C GLU A 281 -7.40 -3.19 -3.77
N LEU A 282 -6.99 -3.32 -2.50
CA LEU A 282 -6.52 -4.56 -1.90
C LEU A 282 -7.62 -5.64 -1.95
N HIS A 283 -8.85 -5.30 -1.58
CA HIS A 283 -9.98 -6.23 -1.70
C HIS A 283 -10.21 -6.68 -3.15
N ALA A 284 -10.08 -5.77 -4.12
CA ALA A 284 -10.21 -6.11 -5.54
C ALA A 284 -9.07 -7.03 -6.01
N ILE A 285 -7.85 -6.81 -5.52
CA ILE A 285 -6.69 -7.69 -5.76
C ILE A 285 -6.93 -9.07 -5.15
N ASP A 286 -7.38 -9.16 -3.90
CA ASP A 286 -7.69 -10.42 -3.22
C ASP A 286 -8.79 -11.21 -3.96
N CYS A 287 -9.82 -10.53 -4.46
CA CYS A 287 -10.84 -11.17 -5.29
C CYS A 287 -10.25 -11.75 -6.58
N ARG A 288 -9.32 -11.04 -7.24
CA ARG A 288 -8.63 -11.54 -8.44
C ARG A 288 -7.75 -12.73 -8.12
N ILE A 289 -6.96 -12.66 -7.05
CA ILE A 289 -6.12 -13.77 -6.57
C ILE A 289 -6.98 -15.00 -6.28
N SER A 290 -8.11 -14.83 -5.58
CA SER A 290 -9.04 -15.93 -5.29
C SER A 290 -9.60 -16.57 -6.56
N LYS A 291 -10.00 -15.76 -7.54
CA LYS A 291 -10.48 -16.23 -8.85
C LYS A 291 -9.40 -16.96 -9.66
N ASP A 292 -8.17 -16.49 -9.64
CA ASP A 292 -7.09 -17.15 -10.37
C ASP A 292 -6.64 -18.43 -9.65
N LYS A 293 -6.71 -18.46 -8.31
CA LYS A 293 -6.51 -19.69 -7.51
C LYS A 293 -7.55 -20.77 -7.85
N SER A 294 -8.82 -20.41 -8.04
CA SER A 294 -9.84 -21.39 -8.41
C SER A 294 -9.61 -21.95 -9.82
N LYS A 295 -9.19 -21.13 -10.79
CA LYS A 295 -8.80 -21.63 -12.13
C LYS A 295 -7.59 -22.54 -12.08
N LEU A 296 -6.61 -22.24 -11.22
CA LEU A 296 -5.43 -23.09 -11.04
C LEU A 296 -5.82 -24.47 -10.49
N GLN A 297 -6.77 -24.52 -9.55
CA GLN A 297 -7.31 -25.78 -9.03
C GLN A 297 -8.05 -26.59 -10.11
N GLU A 298 -8.84 -25.92 -10.96
CA GLU A 298 -9.51 -26.56 -12.10
C GLU A 298 -8.50 -27.16 -13.10
N LEU A 299 -7.44 -26.40 -13.43
CA LEU A 299 -6.37 -26.89 -14.30
C LEU A 299 -5.62 -28.08 -13.67
N GLN A 300 -5.39 -28.04 -12.35
CA GLN A 300 -4.78 -29.15 -11.63
C GLN A 300 -5.64 -30.41 -11.66
N ALA A 301 -6.97 -30.28 -11.53
CA ALA A 301 -7.89 -31.41 -11.68
C ALA A 301 -7.86 -31.99 -13.10
N HIS A 302 -7.80 -31.14 -14.14
CA HIS A 302 -7.66 -31.59 -15.53
C HIS A 302 -6.34 -32.35 -15.78
N LEU A 303 -5.23 -31.89 -15.19
CA LEU A 303 -3.95 -32.59 -15.32
C LEU A 303 -3.98 -33.97 -14.63
N GLN A 304 -4.66 -34.10 -13.50
CA GLN A 304 -4.84 -35.38 -12.82
C GLN A 304 -5.69 -36.36 -13.65
N ASP A 305 -6.78 -35.89 -14.26
CA ASP A 305 -7.59 -36.69 -15.19
C ASP A 305 -6.77 -37.16 -16.40
N LEU A 306 -5.99 -36.27 -17.00
CA LEU A 306 -5.13 -36.61 -18.12
C LEU A 306 -4.09 -37.66 -17.75
N HIS A 307 -3.50 -37.56 -16.54
CA HIS A 307 -2.55 -38.54 -16.03
C HIS A 307 -3.19 -39.92 -15.91
N ALA A 308 -4.38 -40.01 -15.31
CA ALA A 308 -5.13 -41.26 -15.19
C ALA A 308 -5.44 -41.90 -16.55
N ARG A 309 -5.75 -41.08 -17.57
CA ARG A 309 -5.97 -41.56 -18.95
C ARG A 309 -4.71 -42.09 -19.61
N VAL A 310 -3.55 -41.48 -19.33
CA VAL A 310 -2.24 -41.97 -19.82
C VAL A 310 -1.90 -43.31 -19.17
N ASP A 311 -2.13 -43.46 -17.86
CA ASP A 311 -1.90 -44.71 -17.13
C ASP A 311 -2.79 -45.86 -17.66
N ASP A 312 -4.07 -45.59 -17.94
CA ASP A 312 -4.98 -46.55 -18.58
C ASP A 312 -4.48 -46.97 -19.98
N ALA A 313 -4.05 -46.01 -20.80
CA ALA A 313 -3.50 -46.30 -22.13
C ALA A 313 -2.21 -47.12 -22.05
N GLN A 314 -1.34 -46.83 -21.07
CA GLN A 314 -0.11 -47.58 -20.84
C GLN A 314 -0.38 -49.02 -20.40
N THR A 315 -1.38 -49.22 -19.54
CA THR A 315 -1.83 -50.57 -19.12
C THR A 315 -2.33 -51.37 -20.32
N LYS A 316 -3.19 -50.77 -21.15
CA LYS A 316 -3.69 -51.41 -22.39
C LYS A 316 -2.55 -51.77 -23.37
N LEU A 317 -1.53 -50.93 -23.46
CA LEU A 317 -0.36 -51.22 -24.30
C LEU A 317 0.41 -52.43 -23.77
N GLN A 318 0.58 -52.56 -22.45
CA GLN A 318 1.23 -53.72 -21.82
C GLN A 318 0.42 -55.00 -22.04
N ASP A 319 -0.91 -54.95 -21.94
CA ASP A 319 -1.78 -56.08 -22.23
C ASP A 319 -1.64 -56.55 -23.69
N LEU A 320 -1.59 -55.60 -24.64
CA LEU A 320 -1.37 -55.90 -26.06
C LEU A 320 0.02 -56.49 -26.33
N GLN A 321 1.06 -56.01 -25.64
CA GLN A 321 2.41 -56.57 -25.73
C GLN A 321 2.45 -58.01 -25.21
N THR A 322 1.76 -58.27 -24.10
CA THR A 322 1.63 -59.62 -23.51
C THR A 322 0.89 -60.55 -24.46
N LEU A 323 -0.27 -60.12 -24.98
CA LEU A 323 -1.05 -60.88 -25.96
C LEU A 323 -0.24 -61.19 -27.23
N ARG A 324 0.56 -60.23 -27.73
CA ARG A 324 1.45 -60.43 -28.87
C ARG A 324 2.49 -61.52 -28.59
N ALA A 325 3.10 -61.51 -27.41
CA ALA A 325 4.09 -62.52 -27.02
C ALA A 325 3.47 -63.92 -26.91
N GLU A 326 2.26 -64.02 -26.33
CA GLU A 326 1.50 -65.27 -26.26
C GLU A 326 1.19 -65.81 -27.67
N LYS A 327 0.72 -64.95 -28.58
CA LYS A 327 0.39 -65.34 -29.95
C LYS A 327 1.62 -65.76 -30.75
N LEU A 328 2.77 -65.09 -30.59
CA LEU A 328 4.03 -65.52 -31.20
C LEU A 328 4.45 -66.91 -30.70
N THR A 329 4.32 -67.16 -29.39
CA THR A 329 4.62 -68.47 -28.80
C THR A 329 3.68 -69.57 -29.32
N GLU A 330 2.39 -69.26 -29.53
CA GLU A 330 1.41 -70.18 -30.13
C GLU A 330 1.77 -70.52 -31.58
N ILE A 331 2.21 -69.53 -32.36
CA ILE A 331 2.70 -69.73 -33.74
C ILE A 331 3.96 -70.59 -33.76
N GLU A 332 4.95 -70.30 -32.91
CA GLU A 332 6.18 -71.11 -32.81
C GLU A 332 5.88 -72.58 -32.46
N LYS A 333 4.92 -72.82 -31.57
CA LYS A 333 4.45 -74.18 -31.25
C LYS A 333 3.77 -74.87 -32.44
N ALA A 334 2.97 -74.14 -33.23
CA ALA A 334 2.22 -74.69 -34.34
C ALA A 334 3.10 -75.04 -35.57
N PHE A 335 4.12 -74.23 -35.85
CA PHE A 335 4.97 -74.38 -37.03
C PHE A 335 6.33 -75.04 -36.75
N GLY A 336 6.61 -75.37 -35.48
CA GLY A 336 7.93 -75.82 -35.05
C GLY A 336 8.93 -74.66 -34.99
N THR A 337 10.03 -74.87 -34.28
CA THR A 337 11.09 -73.85 -34.17
C THR A 337 11.71 -73.63 -35.55
N ILE A 338 11.34 -72.53 -36.22
CA ILE A 338 11.85 -72.15 -37.55
C ILE A 338 13.38 -71.88 -37.54
N GLY A 339 14.04 -71.96 -36.38
CA GLY A 339 15.38 -71.44 -36.14
C GLY A 339 16.57 -72.42 -36.12
N THR A 340 16.46 -73.73 -36.41
CA THR A 340 17.65 -74.62 -36.28
C THR A 340 18.07 -75.41 -37.52
N CYS A 341 17.41 -75.30 -38.66
CA CYS A 341 17.82 -76.05 -39.87
C CYS A 341 18.91 -75.36 -40.74
N VAL A 342 19.76 -74.48 -40.19
CA VAL A 342 20.79 -73.75 -40.99
C VAL A 342 22.24 -74.19 -40.70
N GLU A 343 22.51 -75.05 -39.71
CA GLU A 343 23.91 -75.40 -39.40
C GLU A 343 24.53 -76.56 -40.20
N ASP A 344 23.78 -77.37 -40.96
CA ASP A 344 24.38 -78.54 -41.64
C ASP A 344 24.92 -78.29 -43.07
N HIS A 345 24.90 -77.06 -43.59
CA HIS A 345 25.39 -76.78 -44.96
C HIS A 345 26.78 -76.15 -45.08
N LYS A 346 27.55 -76.01 -43.99
CA LYS A 346 28.93 -75.48 -44.06
C LYS A 346 30.05 -76.52 -44.22
N GLN A 347 29.75 -77.82 -44.31
CA GLN A 347 30.80 -78.86 -44.42
C GLN A 347 31.18 -79.29 -45.86
N LEU A 348 30.61 -78.70 -46.93
CA LEU A 348 30.72 -79.27 -48.30
C LEU A 348 31.47 -78.42 -49.33
N THR A 349 32.17 -77.34 -48.95
CA THR A 349 32.85 -76.44 -49.91
C THR A 349 34.37 -76.33 -49.78
N ASN A 350 35.05 -77.15 -48.96
CA ASN A 350 36.51 -77.05 -48.81
C ASN A 350 37.39 -78.01 -49.63
N ASP A 351 36.82 -78.92 -50.44
CA ASP A 351 37.62 -79.95 -51.16
C ASP A 351 37.87 -79.67 -52.66
N ARG A 352 37.76 -78.43 -53.14
CA ARG A 352 37.86 -78.14 -54.59
C ARG A 352 38.86 -77.09 -55.06
N GLN A 353 39.90 -76.79 -54.30
CA GLN A 353 40.98 -75.90 -54.76
C GLN A 353 42.37 -76.34 -54.29
N THR A 354 42.88 -77.40 -54.93
CA THR A 354 44.32 -77.64 -55.11
C THR A 354 44.54 -78.40 -56.42
N ILE A 355 44.73 -77.65 -57.51
CA ILE A 355 45.56 -78.02 -58.67
C ILE A 355 46.28 -76.74 -59.09
#